data_AF-A0A8C9J1K2-F1
#
_entry.id   AF-A0A8C9J1K2-F1
#
_cell.length_a   1.000
_cell.length_b   1.000
_cell.length_c   1.000
_cell.angle_alpha   90.00
_cell.angle_beta   90.00
_cell.angle_gamma   90.00
#
_symmetry.space_group_name_H-M   'P 1'
#
loop_
_entity.id
_entity.type
_entity.pdbx_description
1 polymer ?
#
loop_
_entity_poly.entity_id
_entity_poly.type
_entity_poly.pdbx_seq_one_letter_code
_entity_poly.pdbx_strand_id
1 'polypeptide(L)'
;MPGFLCDCWPSLEIRALLCAMGCIQSIGGKARVFREGITVIDVKASIDPVPTSIDESSSVVLRYRTPHFRASAQVVMPPIPKKETWIVGWIQACSHMEFYNQYGEQGMSSWELPDLQEGKIQAISDSDGVNYPWYGNTTETCTIVGPTKRDSKFIISMNDNFYPSVTWAVPVSESNVAKLTNIYRDQSFTTWLVATNTSTNDMIILQTLHWRMQLSIEVNPNRPLGQRARLREPIAQDQPKILSKNEPIPPSALVKPNANDAQRREVREKSITLEITVSRIKSAPDPKHQLWNPEGIKRNKKQKTCTPNVYHTETYMWQTETEHTVSRQTLKVCEATVAGQLKRTIS
;
A
#
# COMPACT_ATOMS: atom_id res chain seq x y z
N MET A 1 -69.42 56.55 33.16
CA MET A 1 -69.29 55.48 32.15
C MET A 1 -67.84 55.06 32.09
N PRO A 2 -67.56 53.76 31.98
CA PRO A 2 -67.26 52.86 33.10
C PRO A 2 -65.76 52.55 33.18
N GLY A 3 -65.19 51.96 34.23
CA GLY A 3 -65.77 51.39 35.44
C GLY A 3 -64.75 50.51 36.17
N PHE A 4 -64.94 50.45 37.49
CA PHE A 4 -64.73 49.33 38.43
C PHE A 4 -63.40 48.56 38.42
N LEU A 5 -62.57 48.60 39.47
CA LEU A 5 -62.71 48.11 40.86
C LEU A 5 -62.66 46.58 41.01
N CYS A 6 -61.96 46.19 42.10
CA CYS A 6 -62.12 44.98 42.90
C CYS A 6 -61.60 43.67 42.30
N ASP A 7 -61.03 42.73 43.04
CA ASP A 7 -60.65 42.66 44.46
C ASP A 7 -59.86 41.35 44.67
N CYS A 8 -59.07 41.34 45.75
CA CYS A 8 -58.84 40.26 46.72
C CYS A 8 -58.53 38.80 46.26
N TRP A 9 -57.31 38.34 46.62
CA TRP A 9 -56.91 37.16 47.47
C TRP A 9 -57.83 35.90 47.55
N PRO A 10 -57.40 34.70 48.04
CA PRO A 10 -56.07 34.18 48.39
C PRO A 10 -55.78 32.70 47.98
N SER A 11 -54.61 32.22 48.42
CA SER A 11 -54.36 30.89 49.02
C SER A 11 -54.16 29.62 48.17
N LEU A 12 -53.11 28.87 48.59
CA LEU A 12 -52.96 27.39 48.62
C LEU A 12 -52.82 26.69 47.25
N GLU A 13 -51.91 25.76 46.93
CA GLU A 13 -50.96 24.82 47.55
C GLU A 13 -49.88 24.55 46.43
N ILE A 14 -48.67 24.04 46.62
CA ILE A 14 -48.30 22.66 46.98
C ILE A 14 -46.78 22.63 47.22
N ARG A 15 -46.42 21.81 48.21
CA ARG A 15 -45.11 21.44 48.73
C ARG A 15 -44.07 20.93 47.71
N ALA A 16 -42.83 20.97 48.20
CA ALA A 16 -41.81 19.91 48.13
C ALA A 16 -40.73 19.99 47.02
N LEU A 17 -39.53 20.36 47.51
CA LEU A 17 -38.27 19.60 47.36
C LEU A 17 -37.82 19.21 45.95
N LEU A 18 -36.88 20.00 45.41
CA LEU A 18 -35.70 19.45 44.74
C LEU A 18 -34.44 20.20 45.17
N CYS A 19 -33.95 19.85 46.36
CA CYS A 19 -32.51 19.89 46.61
C CYS A 19 -31.90 18.66 45.92
N ALA A 20 -31.21 18.87 44.81
CA ALA A 20 -30.18 17.94 44.34
C ALA A 20 -29.04 18.78 43.76
N MET A 21 -28.04 19.00 44.60
CA MET A 21 -26.78 19.66 44.25
C MET A 21 -26.19 18.98 43.00
N GLY A 22 -25.99 19.79 41.96
CA GLY A 22 -25.40 19.36 40.70
C GLY A 22 -23.95 18.92 40.90
N CYS A 23 -23.73 17.61 40.85
CA CYS A 23 -22.41 17.02 40.59
C CYS A 23 -22.42 16.40 39.18
N ILE A 24 -22.53 17.24 38.15
CA ILE A 24 -22.39 16.83 36.74
C ILE A 24 -21.22 17.61 36.12
N GLN A 25 -19.99 17.43 36.63
CA GLN A 25 -18.79 18.03 36.02
C GLN A 25 -17.49 17.19 36.14
N SER A 26 -17.52 15.89 36.46
CA SER A 26 -16.26 15.14 36.72
C SER A 26 -15.86 14.06 35.71
N ILE A 27 -16.71 13.74 34.71
CA ILE A 27 -16.41 12.65 33.76
C ILE A 27 -15.44 13.13 32.67
N GLY A 28 -15.61 14.35 32.15
CA GLY A 28 -14.72 14.91 31.11
C GLY A 28 -13.32 15.28 31.61
N GLY A 29 -13.19 15.69 32.88
CA GLY A 29 -11.90 16.11 33.46
C GLY A 29 -10.91 14.97 33.62
N LYS A 30 -11.37 13.78 34.04
CA LYS A 30 -10.48 12.61 34.25
C LYS A 30 -9.91 12.06 32.94
N ALA A 31 -10.72 12.00 31.89
CA ALA A 31 -10.26 11.58 30.56
C ALA A 31 -9.23 12.56 30.00
N ARG A 32 -9.43 13.87 30.18
CA ARG A 32 -8.47 14.89 29.76
C ARG A 32 -7.13 14.79 30.50
N VAL A 33 -7.17 14.61 31.83
CA VAL A 33 -5.95 14.43 32.63
C VAL A 33 -5.19 13.15 32.27
N PHE A 34 -5.90 12.06 31.95
CA PHE A 34 -5.26 10.83 31.47
C PHE A 34 -4.56 11.05 30.12
N ARG A 35 -5.21 11.75 29.17
CA ARG A 35 -4.63 12.09 27.87
C ARG A 35 -3.34 12.92 28.02
N GLU A 36 -3.34 13.88 28.93
CA GLU A 36 -2.18 14.73 29.24
C GLU A 36 -1.09 13.98 30.04
N GLY A 37 -1.40 12.78 30.57
CA GLY A 37 -0.48 11.97 31.36
C GLY A 37 0.35 10.95 30.56
N ILE A 38 0.00 10.67 29.30
CA ILE A 38 0.81 9.79 28.45
C ILE A 38 2.06 10.54 28.00
N THR A 39 3.24 10.02 28.34
CA THR A 39 4.51 10.70 28.08
C THR A 39 5.41 9.85 27.20
N VAL A 40 5.99 10.47 26.18
CA VAL A 40 7.06 9.88 25.37
C VAL A 40 8.40 10.38 25.92
N ILE A 41 9.23 9.47 26.43
CA ILE A 41 10.54 9.81 27.02
C ILE A 41 11.59 10.04 25.93
N ASP A 42 11.62 9.14 24.95
CA ASP A 42 12.64 9.10 23.92
C ASP A 42 12.03 8.55 22.63
N VAL A 43 12.43 9.13 21.50
CA VAL A 43 12.06 8.65 20.16
C VAL A 43 13.31 8.66 19.31
N LYS A 44 13.56 7.52 18.67
CA LYS A 44 14.64 7.36 17.70
C LYS A 44 14.05 6.91 16.38
N ALA A 45 14.52 7.52 15.30
CA ALA A 45 14.23 7.11 13.95
C ALA A 45 15.52 7.17 13.14
N SER A 46 15.80 6.15 12.34
CA SER A 46 16.98 6.09 11.48
C SER A 46 16.74 5.19 10.27
N ILE A 47 17.50 5.42 9.20
CA ILE A 47 17.68 4.45 8.12
C ILE A 47 19.10 3.90 8.21
N ASP A 48 19.25 2.57 8.17
CA ASP A 48 20.56 1.91 8.27
C ASP A 48 21.52 2.50 7.20
N PRO A 49 22.78 2.86 7.57
CA PRO A 49 23.72 3.55 6.68
C PRO A 49 24.40 2.60 5.69
N VAL A 50 23.64 1.63 5.18
CA VAL A 50 24.07 0.67 4.16
C VAL A 50 23.39 1.02 2.84
N PRO A 51 24.05 0.84 1.68
CA PRO A 51 23.36 0.98 0.39
C PRO A 51 22.38 -0.17 0.14
N THR A 52 21.47 0.04 -0.82
CA THR A 52 20.64 -1.04 -1.37
C THR A 52 21.52 -2.15 -1.95
N SER A 53 21.29 -3.39 -1.53
CA SER A 53 21.98 -4.56 -2.09
C SER A 53 21.22 -5.09 -3.30
N ILE A 54 21.94 -5.44 -4.37
CA ILE A 54 21.38 -6.02 -5.60
C ILE A 54 21.85 -7.47 -5.72
N ASP A 55 20.92 -8.39 -6.00
CA ASP A 55 21.16 -9.81 -6.23
C ASP A 55 20.71 -10.19 -7.65
N GLU A 56 21.68 -10.58 -8.47
CA GLU A 56 21.49 -11.07 -9.84
C GLU A 56 21.68 -12.59 -9.96
N SER A 57 21.66 -13.36 -8.87
CA SER A 57 21.88 -14.81 -8.90
C SER A 57 20.86 -15.58 -9.74
N SER A 58 19.65 -15.04 -9.91
CA SER A 58 18.58 -15.65 -10.69
C SER A 58 18.61 -15.24 -12.16
N SER A 59 18.47 -16.22 -13.05
CA SER A 59 18.30 -15.98 -14.49
C SER A 59 16.92 -15.44 -14.88
N VAL A 60 15.96 -15.39 -13.94
CA VAL A 60 14.56 -14.99 -14.19
C VAL A 60 14.25 -13.61 -13.60
N VAL A 61 14.81 -13.29 -12.43
CA VAL A 61 14.53 -12.03 -11.72
C VAL A 61 15.80 -11.37 -11.20
N LEU A 62 15.78 -10.04 -11.11
CA LEU A 62 16.64 -9.23 -10.27
C LEU A 62 15.97 -9.06 -8.91
N ARG A 63 16.70 -9.28 -7.82
CA ARG A 63 16.24 -8.95 -6.47
C ARG A 63 17.03 -7.77 -5.93
N TYR A 64 16.39 -6.94 -5.13
CA TYR A 64 17.11 -5.93 -4.36
C TYR A 64 16.54 -5.81 -2.96
N ARG A 65 17.38 -5.40 -2.02
CA ARG A 65 16.99 -5.15 -0.62
C ARG A 65 17.40 -3.75 -0.24
N THR A 66 16.43 -2.91 0.09
CA THR A 66 16.71 -1.56 0.58
C THR A 66 17.18 -1.61 2.04
N PRO A 67 17.84 -0.54 2.51
CA PRO A 67 18.19 -0.42 3.93
C PRO A 67 16.94 -0.41 4.80
N HIS A 68 17.07 -0.82 6.06
CA HIS A 68 15.95 -0.80 6.99
C HIS A 68 15.71 0.61 7.52
N PHE A 69 14.46 1.06 7.43
CA PHE A 69 13.93 2.11 8.28
C PHE A 69 13.62 1.51 9.65
N ARG A 70 14.07 2.17 10.71
CA ARG A 70 13.84 1.76 12.09
C ARG A 70 13.29 2.95 12.87
N ALA A 71 12.22 2.72 13.63
CA ALA A 71 11.75 3.67 14.62
C ALA A 71 11.54 2.97 15.96
N SER A 72 11.82 3.66 17.05
CA SER A 72 11.55 3.17 18.40
C SER A 72 11.16 4.32 19.31
N ALA A 73 10.27 4.05 20.26
CA ALA A 73 9.84 5.02 21.25
C ALA A 73 9.74 4.38 22.62
N GLN A 74 10.22 5.10 23.63
CA GLN A 74 10.01 4.73 25.03
C GLN A 74 8.83 5.53 25.57
N VAL A 75 7.78 4.83 25.97
CA VAL A 75 6.51 5.42 26.41
C VAL A 75 6.27 5.10 27.88
N VAL A 76 5.73 6.08 28.60
CA VAL A 76 5.18 5.93 29.94
C VAL A 76 3.69 6.18 29.88
N MET A 77 2.93 5.15 30.23
CA MET A 77 1.48 5.21 30.37
C MET A 77 1.12 5.42 31.84
N PRO A 78 0.26 6.40 32.17
CA PRO A 78 -0.21 6.61 33.52
C PRO A 78 -1.10 5.44 33.99
N PRO A 79 -1.43 5.35 35.29
CA PRO A 79 -2.26 4.27 35.81
C PRO A 79 -3.62 4.21 35.10
N ILE A 80 -3.95 3.06 34.54
CA ILE A 80 -5.15 2.84 33.73
C ILE A 80 -6.31 2.44 34.65
N PRO A 81 -7.50 3.06 34.52
CA PRO A 81 -8.69 2.68 35.28
C PRO A 81 -9.17 1.24 35.03
N LYS A 82 -10.08 0.75 35.88
CA LYS A 82 -10.71 -0.56 35.66
C LYS A 82 -11.52 -0.56 34.35
N LYS A 83 -11.41 -1.64 33.58
CA LYS A 83 -12.15 -1.90 32.33
C LYS A 83 -11.75 -1.03 31.14
N GLU A 84 -10.61 -0.36 31.20
CA GLU A 84 -10.03 0.29 30.03
C GLU A 84 -8.90 -0.55 29.46
N THR A 85 -8.85 -0.67 28.14
CA THR A 85 -7.74 -1.28 27.43
C THR A 85 -7.22 -0.26 26.44
N TRP A 86 -5.91 -0.04 26.48
CA TRP A 86 -5.21 0.88 25.59
C TRP A 86 -4.21 0.11 24.75
N ILE A 87 -4.13 0.46 23.47
CA ILE A 87 -3.10 -0.03 22.56
C ILE A 87 -2.25 1.17 22.19
N VAL A 88 -0.95 1.08 22.44
CA VAL A 88 0.02 2.05 21.94
C VAL A 88 0.78 1.40 20.81
N GLY A 89 0.97 2.08 19.67
CA GLY A 89 1.65 1.48 18.53
C GLY A 89 1.92 2.42 17.38
N TRP A 90 2.59 1.89 16.35
CA TRP A 90 2.92 2.61 15.13
C TRP A 90 1.85 2.43 14.05
N ILE A 91 1.44 3.55 13.46
CA ILE A 91 0.63 3.62 12.25
C ILE A 91 1.51 4.22 11.14
N GLN A 92 1.51 3.64 9.95
CA GLN A 92 2.23 4.17 8.80
C GLN A 92 1.28 4.34 7.62
N ALA A 93 1.52 5.37 6.82
CA ALA A 93 0.81 5.59 5.57
C ALA A 93 1.76 6.10 4.48
N CYS A 94 1.52 5.65 3.24
CA CYS A 94 2.22 6.12 2.05
C CYS A 94 1.50 7.37 1.49
N SER A 95 2.22 8.49 1.42
CA SER A 95 1.69 9.79 0.93
C SER A 95 2.14 10.12 -0.50
N HIS A 96 3.17 9.44 -1.00
CA HIS A 96 3.63 9.55 -2.37
C HIS A 96 4.22 8.22 -2.84
N MET A 97 3.93 7.83 -4.08
CA MET A 97 4.48 6.62 -4.69
C MET A 97 4.69 6.78 -6.19
N GLU A 98 5.94 6.61 -6.60
CA GLU A 98 6.35 6.30 -7.96
C GLU A 98 7.13 4.99 -7.93
N PHE A 99 6.69 4.00 -8.69
CA PHE A 99 7.43 2.75 -8.81
C PHE A 99 7.24 2.18 -10.22
N TYR A 100 8.32 2.13 -11.00
CA TYR A 100 8.29 1.58 -12.34
C TYR A 100 9.58 0.85 -12.73
N ASN A 101 9.41 -0.11 -13.64
CA ASN A 101 10.48 -0.87 -14.27
C ASN A 101 10.40 -0.63 -15.77
N GLN A 102 11.50 -0.18 -16.38
CA GLN A 102 11.59 0.10 -17.80
C GLN A 102 12.25 -1.07 -18.54
N TYR A 103 11.71 -1.45 -19.68
CA TYR A 103 12.21 -2.53 -20.53
C TYR A 103 12.70 -2.00 -21.89
N GLY A 104 13.64 -1.06 -21.87
CA GLY A 104 14.16 -0.40 -23.07
C GLY A 104 13.08 0.33 -23.87
N GLU A 105 12.97 0.01 -25.16
CA GLU A 105 11.96 0.57 -26.06
C GLU A 105 10.63 -0.18 -26.06
N GLN A 106 10.55 -1.33 -25.39
CA GLN A 106 9.40 -2.22 -25.49
C GLN A 106 8.25 -1.77 -24.59
N GLY A 107 8.58 -1.11 -23.48
CA GLY A 107 7.57 -0.59 -22.57
C GLY A 107 8.08 -0.43 -21.15
N MET A 108 7.12 -0.29 -20.24
CA MET A 108 7.31 -0.09 -18.83
C MET A 108 6.23 -0.83 -18.04
N SER A 109 6.59 -1.39 -16.89
CA SER A 109 5.60 -1.83 -15.90
C SER A 109 5.66 -0.89 -14.70
N SER A 110 4.53 -0.46 -14.18
CA SER A 110 4.44 0.39 -13.00
C SER A 110 3.53 -0.24 -11.94
N TRP A 111 3.77 0.13 -10.70
CA TRP A 111 2.82 -0.07 -9.61
C TRP A 111 2.24 1.29 -9.26
N GLU A 112 0.92 1.38 -9.32
CA GLU A 112 0.20 2.64 -9.22
C GLU A 112 -0.84 2.55 -8.10
N LEU A 113 -1.04 3.68 -7.42
CA LEU A 113 -2.10 3.87 -6.44
C LEU A 113 -3.04 4.96 -7.00
N PRO A 114 -4.07 4.58 -7.80
CA PRO A 114 -4.86 5.56 -8.55
C PRO A 114 -5.50 6.63 -7.67
N ASP A 115 -6.07 6.25 -6.53
CA ASP A 115 -6.72 7.22 -5.64
C ASP A 115 -5.73 8.20 -4.99
N LEU A 116 -4.48 7.77 -4.78
CA LEU A 116 -3.40 8.65 -4.30
C LEU A 116 -2.90 9.57 -5.43
N GLN A 117 -2.71 9.03 -6.64
CA GLN A 117 -2.24 9.78 -7.82
C GLN A 117 -3.26 10.83 -8.29
N GLU A 118 -4.55 10.51 -8.22
CA GLU A 118 -5.65 11.42 -8.56
C GLU A 118 -5.96 12.41 -7.43
N GLY A 119 -5.28 12.30 -6.28
CA GLY A 119 -5.48 13.18 -5.13
C GLY A 119 -6.80 13.00 -4.40
N LYS A 120 -7.50 11.88 -4.61
CA LYS A 120 -8.75 11.54 -3.89
C LYS A 120 -8.48 11.24 -2.41
N ILE A 121 -7.32 10.68 -2.11
CA ILE A 121 -6.81 10.46 -0.76
C ILE A 121 -5.45 11.14 -0.59
N GLN A 122 -5.15 11.60 0.62
CA GLN A 122 -3.87 12.25 0.93
C GLN A 122 -2.75 11.24 1.24
N ALA A 123 -3.14 10.09 1.77
CA ALA A 123 -2.24 8.98 2.07
C ALA A 123 -3.03 7.68 2.11
N ILE A 124 -2.38 6.55 1.87
CA ILE A 124 -2.97 5.22 2.01
C ILE A 124 -2.34 4.45 3.16
N SER A 125 -3.15 3.71 3.91
CA SER A 125 -2.68 2.89 5.03
C SER A 125 -1.58 1.94 4.58
N ASP A 126 -0.53 1.78 5.38
CA ASP A 126 0.52 0.77 5.17
C ASP A 126 0.48 -0.29 6.27
N SER A 127 -0.73 -0.64 6.71
CA SER A 127 -0.99 -1.66 7.73
C SER A 127 -0.62 -3.07 7.25
N ASP A 128 -0.35 -3.96 8.20
CA ASP A 128 -0.19 -5.42 8.01
C ASP A 128 -1.35 -6.12 7.26
N GLY A 129 -2.48 -5.45 7.05
CA GLY A 129 -3.66 -5.98 6.34
C GLY A 129 -4.60 -6.79 7.23
N VAL A 130 -4.25 -7.00 8.49
CA VAL A 130 -5.00 -7.82 9.46
C VAL A 130 -5.52 -6.94 10.60
N ASN A 131 -4.64 -6.18 11.26
CA ASN A 131 -4.90 -5.42 12.46
C ASN A 131 -4.85 -3.92 12.17
N TYR A 132 -5.77 -3.44 11.34
CA TYR A 132 -5.88 -2.00 11.07
C TYR A 132 -6.11 -1.20 12.36
N PRO A 133 -5.47 -0.03 12.51
CA PRO A 133 -4.61 0.67 11.53
C PRO A 133 -3.10 0.41 11.73
N TRP A 134 -2.73 -0.61 12.51
CA TRP A 134 -1.36 -0.80 12.97
C TRP A 134 -0.47 -1.31 11.84
N TYR A 135 0.76 -0.81 11.81
CA TYR A 135 1.79 -1.26 10.87
C TYR A 135 2.12 -2.75 11.07
N GLY A 136 2.17 -3.19 12.33
CA GLY A 136 2.37 -4.58 12.72
C GLY A 136 1.83 -4.85 14.12
N ASN A 137 1.96 -6.08 14.60
CA ASN A 137 1.36 -6.53 15.87
C ASN A 137 2.35 -7.17 16.84
N THR A 138 3.66 -7.12 16.55
CA THR A 138 4.69 -7.77 17.38
C THR A 138 5.36 -6.74 18.28
N THR A 139 6.42 -6.10 17.81
CA THR A 139 7.13 -5.04 18.53
C THR A 139 6.51 -3.66 18.27
N GLU A 140 5.63 -3.59 17.27
CA GLU A 140 5.04 -2.37 16.73
C GLU A 140 3.86 -1.87 17.56
N THR A 141 3.32 -2.71 18.46
CA THR A 141 2.22 -2.37 19.36
C THR A 141 2.46 -2.91 20.76
N CYS A 142 1.83 -2.28 21.75
CA CYS A 142 1.78 -2.72 23.13
C CYS A 142 0.36 -2.52 23.66
N THR A 143 -0.25 -3.61 24.14
CA THR A 143 -1.59 -3.58 24.74
C THR A 143 -1.49 -3.58 26.25
N ILE A 144 -2.17 -2.63 26.89
CA ILE A 144 -2.18 -2.46 28.35
C ILE A 144 -3.62 -2.51 28.82
N VAL A 145 -3.91 -3.49 29.68
CA VAL A 145 -5.24 -3.72 30.22
C VAL A 145 -5.31 -3.22 31.66
N GLY A 146 -6.25 -2.32 31.92
CA GLY A 146 -6.53 -1.81 33.26
C GLY A 146 -7.30 -2.81 34.13
N PRO A 147 -7.25 -2.66 35.46
CA PRO A 147 -6.62 -1.56 36.17
C PRO A 147 -5.10 -1.74 36.33
N THR A 148 -4.33 -0.67 36.18
CA THR A 148 -2.93 -0.62 36.63
C THR A 148 -2.80 0.35 37.81
N LYS A 149 -1.89 0.05 38.76
CA LYS A 149 -1.70 0.83 39.99
C LYS A 149 -0.54 1.83 39.91
N ARG A 150 0.32 1.66 38.92
CA ARG A 150 1.57 2.40 38.71
C ARG A 150 1.73 2.66 37.23
N ASP A 151 2.59 3.61 36.92
CA ASP A 151 2.98 3.92 35.55
C ASP A 151 3.58 2.68 34.89
N SER A 152 3.18 2.44 33.64
CA SER A 152 3.71 1.37 32.80
C SER A 152 4.70 1.95 31.83
N LYS A 153 5.96 1.53 31.90
CA LYS A 153 7.05 1.95 31.01
C LYS A 153 7.42 0.81 30.07
N PHE A 154 7.45 1.08 28.76
CA PHE A 154 7.76 0.09 27.74
C PHE A 154 8.38 0.75 26.51
N ILE A 155 8.91 -0.08 25.61
CA ILE A 155 9.49 0.33 24.33
C ILE A 155 8.68 -0.31 23.22
N ILE A 156 8.34 0.48 22.21
CA ILE A 156 7.70 0.02 20.97
C ILE A 156 8.67 0.33 19.84
N SER A 157 8.84 -0.60 18.91
CA SER A 157 9.69 -0.44 17.74
C SER A 157 9.00 -0.91 16.48
N MET A 158 9.40 -0.34 15.34
CA MET A 158 9.04 -0.86 14.03
C MET A 158 10.27 -0.93 13.13
N ASN A 159 10.18 -1.80 12.14
CA ASN A 159 11.21 -2.03 11.16
C ASN A 159 10.55 -2.23 9.80
N ASP A 160 10.99 -1.46 8.80
CA ASP A 160 10.47 -1.51 7.44
C ASP A 160 11.60 -1.56 6.41
N ASN A 161 11.42 -2.35 5.36
CA ASN A 161 12.31 -2.38 4.21
C ASN A 161 11.62 -2.99 2.99
N PHE A 162 12.11 -2.63 1.80
CA PHE A 162 11.63 -3.21 0.55
C PHE A 162 12.54 -4.34 0.09
N TYR A 163 11.92 -5.49 -0.22
CA TYR A 163 12.61 -6.66 -0.75
C TYR A 163 11.86 -7.28 -1.96
N PRO A 164 11.69 -6.55 -3.07
CA PRO A 164 10.95 -7.06 -4.22
C PRO A 164 11.81 -7.89 -5.18
N SER A 165 11.12 -8.62 -6.06
CA SER A 165 11.70 -9.29 -7.23
C SER A 165 11.17 -8.66 -8.51
N VAL A 166 12.06 -8.36 -9.46
CA VAL A 166 11.71 -7.75 -10.77
C VAL A 166 12.15 -8.66 -11.89
N THR A 167 11.27 -8.97 -12.84
CA THR A 167 11.62 -9.85 -13.97
C THR A 167 12.60 -9.19 -14.92
N TRP A 168 13.55 -9.96 -15.46
CA TRP A 168 14.46 -9.47 -16.50
C TRP A 168 13.75 -9.21 -17.83
N ALA A 169 12.79 -10.05 -18.17
CA ALA A 169 12.00 -9.97 -19.39
C ALA A 169 10.72 -9.14 -19.17
N VAL A 170 10.15 -8.68 -20.28
CA VAL A 170 8.84 -8.01 -20.27
C VAL A 170 7.78 -9.01 -19.78
N PRO A 171 7.02 -8.70 -18.73
CA PRO A 171 6.09 -9.63 -18.10
C PRO A 171 5.02 -10.24 -19.01
N VAL A 172 4.70 -9.58 -20.13
CA VAL A 172 3.68 -10.02 -21.10
C VAL A 172 4.28 -10.70 -22.34
N SER A 173 5.60 -10.85 -22.42
CA SER A 173 6.25 -11.43 -23.60
C SER A 173 6.50 -12.94 -23.43
N GLU A 174 6.35 -13.71 -24.51
CA GLU A 174 6.76 -15.13 -24.57
C GLU A 174 8.29 -15.32 -24.63
N SER A 175 9.04 -14.22 -24.60
CA SER A 175 10.50 -14.22 -24.74
C SER A 175 11.18 -14.14 -23.38
N ASN A 176 12.11 -15.06 -23.11
CA ASN A 176 12.96 -15.03 -21.93
C ASN A 176 14.18 -14.11 -22.08
N VAL A 177 14.19 -13.25 -23.10
CA VAL A 177 15.32 -12.33 -23.34
C VAL A 177 15.26 -11.21 -22.30
N ALA A 178 16.39 -10.95 -21.63
CA ALA A 178 16.51 -9.84 -20.70
C ALA A 178 16.37 -8.51 -21.43
N LYS A 179 15.46 -7.67 -20.94
CA LYS A 179 15.11 -6.37 -21.53
C LYS A 179 14.99 -5.25 -20.51
N LEU A 180 15.00 -5.58 -19.22
CA LEU A 180 15.03 -4.61 -18.12
C LEU A 180 16.23 -3.67 -18.30
N THR A 181 15.96 -2.36 -18.27
CA THR A 181 16.95 -1.30 -18.41
C THR A 181 17.02 -0.36 -17.21
N ASN A 182 15.92 -0.20 -16.47
CA ASN A 182 15.89 0.67 -15.31
C ASN A 182 14.83 0.19 -14.31
N ILE A 183 15.12 0.34 -13.02
CA ILE A 183 14.15 0.27 -11.93
C ILE A 183 14.21 1.62 -11.21
N TYR A 184 13.05 2.24 -11.03
CA TYR A 184 12.93 3.48 -10.28
C TYR A 184 11.85 3.32 -9.21
N ARG A 185 12.16 3.72 -7.99
CA ARG A 185 11.20 3.79 -6.90
C ARG A 185 11.43 5.05 -6.08
N ASP A 186 10.36 5.76 -5.79
CA ASP A 186 10.34 6.94 -4.95
C ASP A 186 9.06 6.94 -4.12
N GLN A 187 9.19 6.78 -2.81
CA GLN A 187 8.04 6.70 -1.92
C GLN A 187 8.27 7.53 -0.68
N SER A 188 7.22 8.27 -0.28
CA SER A 188 7.22 9.03 0.97
C SER A 188 6.18 8.47 1.93
N PHE A 189 6.55 8.47 3.20
CA PHE A 189 5.78 7.89 4.29
C PHE A 189 5.64 8.87 5.44
N THR A 190 4.47 8.84 6.06
CA THR A 190 4.25 9.45 7.36
C THR A 190 3.93 8.34 8.35
N THR A 191 4.58 8.40 9.50
CA THR A 191 4.47 7.41 10.56
C THR A 191 4.09 8.09 11.86
N TRP A 192 3.10 7.57 12.57
CA TRP A 192 2.59 8.10 13.82
C TRP A 192 2.74 7.07 14.94
N LEU A 193 3.25 7.52 16.09
CA LEU A 193 3.07 6.81 17.35
C LEU A 193 1.72 7.23 17.94
N VAL A 194 0.85 6.26 18.22
CA VAL A 194 -0.52 6.51 18.63
C VAL A 194 -0.88 5.68 19.85
N ALA A 195 -1.62 6.28 20.80
CA ALA A 195 -2.31 5.56 21.86
C ALA A 195 -3.82 5.58 21.59
N THR A 196 -4.44 4.39 21.57
CA THR A 196 -5.86 4.21 21.26
C THR A 196 -6.56 3.46 22.39
N ASN A 197 -7.67 4.00 22.87
CA ASN A 197 -8.56 3.28 23.79
C ASN A 197 -9.48 2.35 22.98
N THR A 198 -9.47 1.06 23.27
CA THR A 198 -10.22 0.07 22.48
C THR A 198 -11.72 0.09 22.73
N SER A 199 -12.17 0.70 23.84
CA SER A 199 -13.59 0.78 24.19
C SER A 199 -14.24 2.04 23.63
N THR A 200 -13.53 3.17 23.61
CA THR A 200 -14.06 4.45 23.11
C THR A 200 -13.60 4.79 21.70
N ASN A 201 -12.60 4.08 21.16
CA ASN A 201 -11.86 4.44 19.94
C ASN A 201 -11.22 5.83 20.00
N ASP A 202 -11.00 6.37 21.20
CA ASP A 202 -10.25 7.60 21.38
C ASP A 202 -8.78 7.38 20.99
N MET A 203 -8.30 8.16 20.03
CA MET A 203 -6.91 8.13 19.58
C MET A 203 -6.15 9.39 20.00
N ILE A 204 -4.91 9.20 20.43
CA ILE A 204 -3.99 10.27 20.84
C ILE A 204 -2.70 10.09 20.04
N ILE A 205 -2.34 11.11 19.25
CA ILE A 205 -1.09 11.13 18.51
C ILE A 205 0.02 11.60 19.44
N LEU A 206 0.98 10.72 19.68
CA LEU A 206 2.10 10.95 20.59
C LEU A 206 3.31 11.55 19.85
N GLN A 207 3.62 11.06 18.65
CA GLN A 207 4.74 11.56 17.84
C GLN A 207 4.47 11.32 16.35
N THR A 208 4.91 12.25 15.49
CA THR A 208 4.91 12.09 14.02
C THR A 208 6.35 12.02 13.47
N LEU A 209 6.56 11.14 12.50
CA LEU A 209 7.79 10.96 11.73
C LEU A 209 7.51 11.07 10.23
N HIS A 210 8.42 11.67 9.46
CA HIS A 210 8.42 11.63 8.00
C HIS A 210 9.68 10.94 7.49
N TRP A 211 9.53 10.06 6.52
CA TRP A 211 10.67 9.42 5.86
C TRP A 211 10.37 9.13 4.40
N ARG A 212 11.42 8.97 3.60
CA ARG A 212 11.34 8.76 2.14
C ARG A 212 12.34 7.70 1.74
N MET A 213 11.96 6.86 0.80
CA MET A 213 12.84 5.90 0.16
C MET A 213 12.95 6.23 -1.33
N GLN A 214 14.17 6.44 -1.81
CA GLN A 214 14.48 6.69 -3.21
C GLN A 214 15.48 5.65 -3.74
N LEU A 215 15.20 5.12 -4.92
CA LEU A 215 15.99 4.06 -5.55
C LEU A 215 16.00 4.26 -7.06
N SER A 216 17.20 4.20 -7.63
CA SER A 216 17.39 4.05 -9.07
C SER A 216 18.42 2.95 -9.34
N ILE A 217 18.03 1.93 -10.10
CA ILE A 217 18.92 0.85 -10.54
C ILE A 217 18.94 0.86 -12.07
N GLU A 218 20.09 1.16 -12.63
CA GLU A 218 20.32 0.99 -14.07
C GLU A 218 20.68 -0.46 -14.37
N VAL A 219 20.15 -0.99 -15.46
CA VAL A 219 20.39 -2.37 -15.90
C VAL A 219 20.87 -2.36 -17.35
N ASN A 220 21.98 -3.02 -17.63
CA ASN A 220 22.45 -3.29 -18.98
C ASN A 220 22.22 -4.77 -19.32
N PRO A 221 21.17 -5.10 -20.10
CA PRO A 221 20.82 -6.49 -20.41
C PRO A 221 21.86 -7.22 -21.27
N ASN A 222 22.77 -6.48 -21.94
CA ASN A 222 23.82 -7.06 -22.78
C ASN A 222 25.03 -7.56 -21.97
N ARG A 223 25.09 -7.24 -20.68
CA ARG A 223 26.15 -7.76 -19.81
C ARG A 223 25.82 -9.16 -19.29
N PRO A 224 26.85 -9.96 -18.95
CA PRO A 224 26.65 -11.22 -18.25
C PRO A 224 25.86 -11.04 -16.95
N LEU A 225 25.10 -12.06 -16.57
CA LEU A 225 24.42 -12.11 -15.28
C LEU A 225 25.42 -11.91 -14.14
N GLY A 226 25.07 -11.11 -13.13
CA GLY A 226 25.99 -10.72 -12.06
C GLY A 226 26.74 -9.41 -12.33
N GLN A 227 26.58 -8.83 -13.51
CA GLN A 227 27.24 -7.59 -13.92
C GLN A 227 26.30 -6.63 -14.66
N ARG A 228 24.99 -6.91 -14.68
CA ARG A 228 24.01 -6.12 -15.45
C ARG A 228 23.60 -4.86 -14.73
N ALA A 229 23.38 -4.96 -13.42
CA ALA A 229 22.73 -3.92 -12.64
C ALA A 229 23.75 -3.06 -11.88
N ARG A 230 23.42 -1.78 -11.75
CA ARG A 230 24.20 -0.82 -10.99
C ARG A 230 23.26 0.13 -10.26
N LEU A 231 23.44 0.25 -8.94
CA LEU A 231 22.77 1.27 -8.14
C LEU A 231 23.25 2.67 -8.57
N ARG A 232 22.29 3.56 -8.81
CA ARG A 232 22.50 4.97 -9.10
C ARG A 232 22.09 5.82 -7.89
N GLU A 233 22.45 7.10 -7.93
CA GLU A 233 22.12 8.02 -6.85
C GLU A 233 20.59 8.14 -6.66
N PRO A 234 20.11 8.29 -5.42
CA PRO A 234 20.91 8.37 -4.19
C PRO A 234 21.38 6.99 -3.69
N ILE A 235 22.69 6.85 -3.42
CA ILE A 235 23.25 5.61 -2.84
C ILE A 235 22.89 5.48 -1.35
N ALA A 236 22.94 6.60 -0.62
CA ALA A 236 22.53 6.69 0.78
C ALA A 236 21.16 7.36 0.88
N GLN A 237 20.33 6.89 1.81
CA GLN A 237 19.01 7.45 2.05
C GLN A 237 19.08 8.64 3.03
N ASP A 238 18.20 9.61 2.83
CA ASP A 238 18.02 10.69 3.79
C ASP A 238 17.48 10.13 5.12
N GLN A 239 18.05 10.62 6.23
CA GLN A 239 17.58 10.20 7.55
C GLN A 239 16.17 10.73 7.82
N PRO A 240 15.33 9.95 8.55
CA PRO A 240 13.96 10.32 8.84
C PRO A 240 13.88 11.56 9.73
N LYS A 241 12.80 12.32 9.58
CA LYS A 241 12.55 13.55 10.33
C LYS A 241 11.54 13.29 11.45
N ILE A 242 11.96 13.46 12.68
CA ILE A 242 11.07 13.50 13.85
C ILE A 242 10.48 14.90 13.95
N LEU A 243 9.16 15.04 13.91
CA LEU A 243 8.52 16.36 13.90
C LEU A 243 8.38 16.94 15.30
N SER A 244 8.63 18.25 15.44
CA SER A 244 8.38 18.96 16.70
C SER A 244 6.89 19.17 16.99
N LYS A 245 6.05 19.11 15.95
CA LYS A 245 4.60 19.23 16.04
C LYS A 245 3.96 18.07 15.29
N ASN A 246 3.04 17.38 15.97
CA ASN A 246 2.31 16.27 15.39
C ASN A 246 1.34 16.73 14.31
N GLU A 247 1.26 15.93 13.25
CA GLU A 247 0.32 16.11 12.14
C GLU A 247 -0.88 15.17 12.32
N PRO A 248 -2.09 15.58 11.89
CA PRO A 248 -3.27 14.73 11.98
C PRO A 248 -3.14 13.50 11.06
N ILE A 249 -3.78 12.40 11.45
CA ILE A 249 -3.81 11.17 10.64
C ILE A 249 -4.97 11.30 9.62
N PRO A 250 -4.71 11.18 8.31
CA PRO A 250 -5.76 11.15 7.31
C PRO A 250 -6.70 9.95 7.54
N PRO A 251 -8.03 10.09 7.37
CA PRO A 251 -8.97 8.99 7.57
C PRO A 251 -8.64 7.73 6.76
N SER A 252 -8.12 7.90 5.54
CA SER A 252 -7.69 6.81 4.66
C SER A 252 -6.49 6.01 5.16
N ALA A 253 -5.71 6.54 6.11
CA ALA A 253 -4.62 5.80 6.76
C ALA A 253 -5.13 4.83 7.83
N LEU A 254 -6.37 5.00 8.31
CA LEU A 254 -6.94 4.26 9.43
C LEU A 254 -7.77 3.04 9.02
N VAL A 255 -8.06 2.91 7.72
CA VAL A 255 -9.03 1.94 7.19
C VAL A 255 -8.44 1.18 6.02
N LYS A 256 -9.13 0.10 5.64
CA LYS A 256 -8.88 -0.66 4.41
C LYS A 256 -9.13 0.22 3.18
N PRO A 257 -8.47 -0.06 2.04
CA PRO A 257 -7.37 -1.03 1.87
C PRO A 257 -6.01 -0.48 2.32
N ASN A 258 -5.05 -1.37 2.56
CA ASN A 258 -3.64 -0.99 2.70
C ASN A 258 -3.00 -0.79 1.32
N ALA A 259 -1.78 -0.25 1.28
CA ALA A 259 -1.05 0.04 0.06
C ALA A 259 -0.86 -1.20 -0.81
N ASN A 260 -0.58 -2.36 -0.20
CA ASN A 260 -0.34 -3.61 -0.91
C ASN A 260 -1.60 -4.19 -1.57
N ASP A 261 -2.78 -3.99 -0.97
CA ASP A 261 -4.07 -4.41 -1.51
C ASP A 261 -4.61 -3.41 -2.55
N ALA A 262 -4.27 -2.13 -2.41
CA ALA A 262 -4.76 -1.06 -3.26
C ALA A 262 -3.93 -0.87 -4.54
N GLN A 263 -2.65 -1.22 -4.51
CA GLN A 263 -1.75 -1.06 -5.64
C GLN A 263 -2.23 -1.89 -6.84
N ARG A 264 -2.12 -1.29 -8.02
CA ARG A 264 -2.41 -1.96 -9.29
C ARG A 264 -1.15 -2.02 -10.13
N ARG A 265 -0.96 -3.15 -10.79
CA ARG A 265 0.10 -3.34 -11.76
C ARG A 265 -0.39 -2.88 -13.12
N GLU A 266 0.29 -1.90 -13.70
CA GLU A 266 0.04 -1.41 -15.05
C GLU A 266 1.21 -1.80 -15.96
N VAL A 267 0.94 -2.25 -17.19
CA VAL A 267 1.97 -2.53 -18.20
C VAL A 267 1.66 -1.70 -19.43
N ARG A 268 2.58 -0.79 -19.79
CA ARG A 268 2.44 0.10 -20.94
C ARG A 268 3.44 -0.31 -22.01
N GLU A 269 2.94 -0.76 -23.15
CA GLU A 269 3.75 -0.93 -24.35
C GLU A 269 3.99 0.43 -25.01
N LYS A 270 5.22 0.69 -25.48
CA LYS A 270 5.43 1.84 -26.36
C LYS A 270 4.86 1.49 -27.73
N SER A 271 3.71 2.07 -28.07
CA SER A 271 3.20 2.00 -29.45
C SER A 271 4.22 2.67 -30.37
N ILE A 272 4.89 1.88 -31.22
CA ILE A 272 5.67 2.43 -32.32
C ILE A 272 4.65 3.01 -33.30
N THR A 273 4.40 4.32 -33.24
CA THR A 273 3.70 5.01 -34.31
C THR A 273 4.66 5.02 -35.51
N LEU A 274 4.55 4.02 -36.38
CA LEU A 274 5.14 4.10 -37.71
C LEU A 274 4.40 5.20 -38.46
N GLU A 275 4.97 6.41 -38.51
CA GLU A 275 4.61 7.38 -39.52
C GLU A 275 5.00 6.80 -40.89
N ILE A 276 4.07 6.06 -41.49
CA ILE A 276 4.16 5.69 -42.90
C ILE A 276 3.96 7.00 -43.68
N THR A 277 5.06 7.69 -43.95
CA THR A 277 5.07 8.75 -44.95
C THR A 277 4.84 8.08 -46.30
N VAL A 278 3.59 8.05 -46.75
CA VAL A 278 3.27 7.67 -48.13
C VAL A 278 3.75 8.80 -49.02
N SER A 279 5.01 8.73 -49.44
CA SER A 279 5.52 9.56 -50.54
C SER A 279 4.72 9.20 -51.79
N ARG A 280 3.80 10.10 -52.14
CA ARG A 280 2.96 10.07 -53.34
C ARG A 280 3.87 9.91 -54.57
N ILE A 281 3.90 8.70 -55.14
CA ILE A 281 4.51 8.49 -56.46
C ILE A 281 3.67 9.32 -57.44
N LYS A 282 4.27 10.38 -57.99
CA LYS A 282 3.67 11.13 -59.10
C LYS A 282 3.60 10.17 -60.29
N SER A 283 2.38 9.85 -60.71
CA SER A 283 2.08 9.13 -61.94
C SER A 283 2.72 9.84 -63.13
N ALA A 284 3.63 9.15 -63.83
CA ALA A 284 4.08 9.54 -65.15
C ALA A 284 2.99 9.23 -66.21
N PRO A 285 2.93 9.96 -67.34
CA PRO A 285 1.89 9.75 -68.34
C PRO A 285 2.18 8.52 -69.21
N ASP A 286 1.08 7.87 -69.55
CA ASP A 286 0.88 6.71 -70.42
C ASP A 286 1.51 6.84 -71.83
N PRO A 287 2.14 5.78 -72.36
CA PRO A 287 2.24 5.58 -73.80
C PRO A 287 1.47 4.32 -74.24
N LYS A 288 0.54 4.59 -75.16
CA LYS A 288 -0.33 3.67 -75.89
C LYS A 288 0.37 2.46 -76.54
N HIS A 289 -0.37 1.35 -76.49
CA HIS A 289 -0.48 0.23 -77.44
C HIS A 289 0.76 -0.65 -77.77
N GLN A 290 0.75 -1.90 -77.26
CA GLN A 290 0.94 -3.10 -78.09
C GLN A 290 0.49 -4.42 -77.40
N LEU A 291 -0.52 -5.04 -78.04
CA LEU A 291 -0.93 -6.45 -78.20
C LEU A 291 -0.46 -7.59 -77.24
N TRP A 292 -1.48 -8.24 -76.64
CA TRP A 292 -1.78 -9.69 -76.48
C TRP A 292 -0.73 -10.68 -75.91
N ASN A 293 -1.03 -11.34 -74.78
CA ASN A 293 -1.47 -12.76 -74.71
C ASN A 293 -1.88 -13.16 -73.25
N PRO A 294 -2.86 -14.08 -73.03
CA PRO A 294 -3.37 -14.41 -71.69
C PRO A 294 -2.88 -15.79 -71.21
N GLU A 295 -2.24 -15.88 -70.04
CA GLU A 295 -2.13 -17.14 -69.28
C GLU A 295 -1.69 -16.86 -67.83
N GLY A 296 -2.37 -17.47 -66.85
CA GLY A 296 -1.85 -17.56 -65.47
C GLY A 296 -2.63 -16.85 -64.36
N ILE A 297 -3.94 -17.06 -64.22
CA ILE A 297 -4.68 -16.74 -62.98
C ILE A 297 -4.39 -17.82 -61.93
N LYS A 298 -3.66 -17.48 -60.85
CA LYS A 298 -3.83 -18.12 -59.54
C LYS A 298 -3.97 -17.06 -58.45
N ARG A 299 -5.18 -17.01 -57.88
CA ARG A 299 -5.62 -16.16 -56.78
C ARG A 299 -4.98 -16.61 -55.46
N ASN A 300 -4.42 -15.66 -54.70
CA ASN A 300 -4.23 -15.78 -53.26
C ASN A 300 -5.24 -14.85 -52.57
N LYS A 301 -6.25 -15.42 -51.90
CA LYS A 301 -7.07 -14.73 -50.91
C LYS A 301 -6.94 -15.48 -49.58
N LYS A 302 -6.24 -14.90 -48.61
CA LYS A 302 -6.47 -15.20 -47.19
C LYS A 302 -6.92 -13.92 -46.53
N GLN A 303 -8.23 -13.86 -46.30
CA GLN A 303 -8.93 -12.87 -45.52
C GLN A 303 -8.77 -13.30 -44.04
N LYS A 304 -8.02 -12.55 -43.24
CA LYS A 304 -7.96 -12.76 -41.78
C LYS A 304 -9.08 -11.94 -41.14
N THR A 305 -10.09 -12.64 -40.63
CA THR A 305 -11.13 -12.10 -39.75
C THR A 305 -10.53 -11.80 -38.38
N CYS A 306 -10.79 -10.59 -37.87
CA CYS A 306 -10.48 -10.21 -36.49
C CYS A 306 -11.62 -10.72 -35.58
N THR A 307 -11.27 -11.49 -34.56
CA THR A 307 -12.15 -11.78 -33.41
C THR A 307 -11.57 -11.09 -32.18
N PRO A 308 -12.40 -10.45 -31.33
CA PRO A 308 -11.93 -9.83 -30.10
C PRO A 308 -11.62 -10.93 -29.07
N ASN A 309 -10.38 -10.98 -28.59
CA ASN A 309 -10.03 -11.85 -27.47
C ASN A 309 -10.53 -11.22 -26.16
N VAL A 310 -11.42 -11.95 -25.50
CA VAL A 310 -11.77 -11.76 -24.10
C VAL A 310 -10.59 -12.31 -23.28
N TYR A 311 -9.91 -11.45 -22.53
CA TYR A 311 -8.81 -11.88 -21.66
C TYR A 311 -9.33 -12.16 -20.25
N HIS A 312 -9.09 -13.39 -19.79
CA HIS A 312 -9.19 -13.77 -18.38
C HIS A 312 -8.06 -13.10 -17.61
N THR A 313 -8.41 -12.32 -16.58
CA THR A 313 -7.48 -11.88 -15.53
C THR A 313 -7.13 -13.07 -14.64
N GLU A 314 -5.92 -13.61 -14.77
CA GLU A 314 -5.32 -14.47 -13.75
C GLU A 314 -4.62 -13.61 -12.70
N THR A 315 -5.14 -13.66 -11.48
CA THR A 315 -4.55 -13.03 -10.29
C THR A 315 -3.37 -13.87 -9.80
N TYR A 316 -2.14 -13.46 -10.11
CA TYR A 316 -0.95 -14.02 -9.46
C TYR A 316 -0.71 -13.29 -8.13
N MET A 317 -1.13 -13.94 -7.04
CA MET A 317 -0.79 -13.55 -5.66
C MET A 317 0.71 -13.80 -5.43
N TRP A 318 1.48 -12.74 -5.18
CA TRP A 318 2.85 -12.88 -4.69
C TRP A 318 2.83 -12.79 -3.16
N GLN A 319 3.04 -13.93 -2.50
CA GLN A 319 3.21 -14.01 -1.05
C GLN A 319 4.50 -13.30 -0.64
N THR A 320 4.36 -12.36 0.29
CA THR A 320 5.45 -12.01 1.21
C THR A 320 5.64 -13.18 2.15
N GLU A 321 6.75 -13.92 2.05
CA GLU A 321 7.11 -14.94 3.03
C GLU A 321 7.48 -14.24 4.35
N THR A 322 6.54 -14.22 5.29
CA THR A 322 6.85 -14.10 6.71
C THR A 322 7.22 -15.49 7.23
N GLU A 323 8.45 -15.63 7.72
CA GLU A 323 8.93 -16.87 8.33
C GLU A 323 8.09 -17.21 9.57
N HIS A 324 7.23 -18.22 9.46
CA HIS A 324 6.62 -18.89 10.61
C HIS A 324 6.99 -20.36 10.63
N THR A 325 7.81 -20.70 11.62
CA THR A 325 8.13 -22.07 12.02
C THR A 325 6.90 -22.69 12.69
N VAL A 326 6.18 -23.63 12.07
CA VAL A 326 5.19 -24.48 12.78
C VAL A 326 5.18 -25.92 12.28
N SER A 327 5.52 -26.80 13.24
CA SER A 327 5.18 -28.21 13.47
C SER A 327 4.23 -28.93 12.49
N ARG A 328 4.66 -30.15 12.11
CA ARG A 328 3.87 -31.22 11.46
C ARG A 328 2.53 -31.46 12.17
N GLN A 329 1.43 -31.45 11.43
CA GLN A 329 0.31 -32.37 11.61
C GLN A 329 -0.49 -32.53 10.31
N THR A 330 -0.83 -33.79 10.06
CA THR A 330 -1.33 -34.46 8.86
C THR A 330 -2.74 -34.03 8.42
N LEU A 331 -2.97 -33.86 7.11
CA LEU A 331 -4.30 -33.80 6.49
C LEU A 331 -4.43 -34.88 5.41
N LYS A 332 -5.27 -35.89 5.71
CA LYS A 332 -5.89 -36.81 4.75
C LYS A 332 -7.14 -36.14 4.15
N VAL A 333 -7.56 -36.68 3.00
CA VAL A 333 -8.91 -36.65 2.39
C VAL A 333 -9.09 -35.65 1.24
N CYS A 334 -9.01 -36.16 0.00
CA CYS A 334 -10.11 -36.19 -1.00
C CYS A 334 -9.59 -36.64 -2.39
N GLU A 335 -9.66 -37.94 -2.68
CA GLU A 335 -9.61 -38.50 -4.03
C GLU A 335 -11.00 -39.03 -4.39
N ALA A 336 -11.60 -38.49 -5.45
CA ALA A 336 -12.59 -39.11 -6.35
C ALA A 336 -13.08 -37.96 -7.25
N THR A 337 -12.80 -37.91 -8.55
CA THR A 337 -13.57 -38.65 -9.56
C THR A 337 -13.03 -38.16 -10.91
N VAL A 338 -12.44 -39.00 -11.77
CA VAL A 338 -12.60 -39.02 -13.24
C VAL A 338 -11.90 -40.29 -13.74
N ALA A 339 -12.64 -41.39 -13.86
CA ALA A 339 -12.22 -42.52 -14.68
C ALA A 339 -13.48 -43.23 -15.20
N GLY A 340 -13.65 -43.22 -16.52
CA GLY A 340 -14.62 -44.09 -17.19
C GLY A 340 -15.45 -43.37 -18.22
N GLN A 341 -14.97 -43.35 -19.46
CA GLN A 341 -15.74 -43.78 -20.62
C GLN A 341 -14.88 -43.73 -21.88
N LEU A 342 -14.31 -44.89 -22.22
CA LEU A 342 -13.88 -45.18 -23.59
C LEU A 342 -14.11 -46.67 -23.85
N LYS A 343 -14.77 -46.94 -24.98
CA LYS A 343 -15.00 -48.24 -25.66
C LYS A 343 -16.22 -49.06 -25.25
N ARG A 344 -17.24 -49.01 -26.10
CA ARG A 344 -17.68 -50.03 -27.10
C ARG A 344 -18.98 -49.44 -27.72
N THR A 345 -19.23 -49.46 -29.03
CA THR A 345 -19.28 -50.62 -29.93
C THR A 345 -19.27 -50.12 -31.39
N ILE A 346 -18.48 -50.75 -32.26
CA ILE A 346 -18.66 -50.74 -33.72
C ILE A 346 -19.60 -51.92 -34.04
N SER A 347 -20.61 -51.67 -34.87
CA SER A 347 -21.06 -52.65 -35.88
C SER A 347 -20.50 -52.22 -37.22
#